data_AF-X5FDV6-F1
#
_entry.id   AF-X5FDV6-F1
#
_cell.length_a   1.000
_cell.length_b   1.000
_cell.length_c   1.000
_cell.angle_alpha   90.00
_cell.angle_beta   90.00
_cell.angle_gamma   90.00
#
_symmetry.space_group_name_H-M   'P 1'
#
loop_
_entity.id
_entity.type
_entity.pdbx_description
1 polymer ?
#
loop_
_entity_poly.entity_id
_entity_poly.type
_entity_poly.pdbx_seq_one_letter_code
_entity_poly.pdbx_strand_id
1 'polypeptide(L)'
;MSVKEEIAPVSASQTAAPPSLLDEIMAQTRVQPKSESYDITRQGVSAFIAAMLQGDSSAEPINILAVDAMIADIDARTSRQMDAIIHAPEFQELESLLRSLKLLVERADTRENIKVHFLNVTQEELLDDFEFAPEITQSAYYKHVYSSGYGQFGGEPVAAVIGNFAFKNTTPDMKLLKYISQVSAMAHSPFLSSVSSEFFGLDSWTELPGIKEPGAIFEGPAYSRWRALRESEDSRYLGLTAPPVPAAPPLLTG
;
A
#
# COMPACT_ATOMS: atom_id res chain seq x y z
N MET A 1 57.74 51.03 30.49
CA MET A 1 58.40 49.71 30.44
C MET A 1 57.44 48.76 29.73
N SER A 2 57.44 48.77 28.40
CA SER A 2 58.25 47.92 27.50
C SER A 2 57.90 46.43 27.55
N VAL A 3 57.23 46.03 26.47
CA VAL A 3 57.38 44.78 25.69
C VAL A 3 56.91 43.48 26.35
N LYS A 4 55.73 43.01 25.91
CA LYS A 4 55.46 41.58 25.76
C LYS A 4 55.52 41.25 24.27
N GLU A 5 56.54 40.51 23.90
CA GLU A 5 56.84 40.05 22.55
C GLU A 5 55.96 38.84 22.24
N GLU A 6 55.18 38.95 21.17
CA GLU A 6 54.26 37.93 20.67
C GLU A 6 55.05 36.96 19.78
N ILE A 7 55.20 35.72 20.25
CA ILE A 7 55.92 34.66 19.55
C ILE A 7 54.94 34.01 18.57
N ALA A 8 55.15 34.24 17.28
CA ALA A 8 54.39 33.61 16.20
C ALA A 8 54.57 32.08 16.21
N PRO A 9 53.51 31.27 16.05
CA PRO A 9 53.66 29.84 15.88
C PRO A 9 54.12 29.50 14.46
N VAL A 10 55.12 28.63 14.44
CA VAL A 10 55.82 28.08 13.27
C VAL A 10 54.86 27.22 12.44
N SER A 11 54.74 27.52 11.15
CA SER A 11 53.98 26.71 10.20
C SER A 11 54.57 25.30 10.10
N ALA A 12 53.82 24.30 10.57
CA ALA A 12 54.10 22.90 10.27
C ALA A 12 53.68 22.62 8.81
N SER A 13 54.65 22.47 7.92
CA SER A 13 54.43 21.92 6.59
C SER A 13 53.91 20.49 6.72
N GLN A 14 52.61 20.30 6.49
CA GLN A 14 52.05 18.98 6.22
C GLN A 14 52.65 18.47 4.91
N THR A 15 53.50 17.45 5.01
CA THR A 15 54.01 16.70 3.87
C THR A 15 52.82 15.95 3.26
N ALA A 16 52.27 16.47 2.16
CA ALA A 16 51.19 15.82 1.45
C ALA A 16 51.65 14.44 0.97
N ALA A 17 50.90 13.40 1.34
CA ALA A 17 51.04 12.07 0.78
C ALA A 17 50.97 12.15 -0.76
N PRO A 18 51.68 11.26 -1.50
CA PRO A 18 51.59 11.25 -2.95
C PRO A 18 50.11 11.13 -3.37
N PRO A 19 49.67 11.88 -4.40
CA PRO A 19 48.28 11.86 -4.84
C PRO A 19 47.90 10.41 -5.16
N SER A 20 46.77 9.94 -4.64
CA SER A 20 46.32 8.59 -4.95
C SER A 20 46.04 8.50 -6.45
N LEU A 21 46.20 7.32 -7.05
CA LEU A 21 45.87 7.08 -8.47
C LEU A 21 44.42 7.52 -8.80
N LEU A 22 43.53 7.45 -7.81
CA LEU A 22 42.17 7.98 -7.89
C LEU A 22 42.16 9.51 -7.99
N ASP A 23 42.98 10.22 -7.22
CA ASP A 23 43.07 11.69 -7.27
C ASP A 23 43.66 12.18 -8.61
N GLU A 24 44.56 11.39 -9.22
CA GLU A 24 45.14 11.68 -10.54
C GLU A 24 44.11 11.48 -11.68
N ILE A 25 43.27 10.44 -11.59
CA ILE A 25 42.14 10.22 -12.51
C ILE A 25 41.07 11.31 -12.32
N MET A 26 40.79 11.69 -11.07
CA MET A 26 39.83 12.75 -10.75
C MET A 26 40.29 14.13 -11.26
N ALA A 27 41.60 14.37 -11.38
CA ALA A 27 42.17 15.58 -11.97
C ALA A 27 41.99 15.66 -13.50
N GLN A 28 41.78 14.52 -14.17
CA GLN A 28 41.48 14.48 -15.62
C GLN A 28 39.99 14.70 -15.92
N THR A 29 39.10 14.45 -14.95
CA THR A 29 37.69 14.85 -15.03
C THR A 29 37.53 16.36 -14.85
N ARG A 30 36.59 16.98 -15.60
CA ARG A 30 36.26 18.42 -15.52
C ARG A 30 35.57 18.86 -14.21
N VAL A 31 35.71 18.10 -13.11
CA VAL A 31 35.00 18.33 -11.84
C VAL A 31 35.93 19.01 -10.84
N GLN A 32 35.52 20.14 -10.28
CA GLN A 32 36.36 20.90 -9.33
C GLN A 32 36.34 20.26 -7.93
N PRO A 33 37.50 20.15 -7.25
CA PRO A 33 37.69 19.42 -5.98
C PRO A 33 37.00 20.02 -4.73
N LYS A 34 36.16 21.05 -4.87
CA LYS A 34 35.41 21.70 -3.78
C LYS A 34 33.89 21.75 -4.03
N SER A 35 33.41 20.96 -4.97
CA SER A 35 31.98 20.85 -5.27
C SER A 35 31.39 19.59 -4.63
N GLU A 36 30.13 19.64 -4.22
CA GLU A 36 29.38 18.47 -3.72
C GLU A 36 29.38 17.31 -4.74
N SER A 37 29.46 17.64 -6.02
CA SER A 37 29.62 16.68 -7.12
C SER A 37 30.96 15.95 -7.14
N TYR A 38 32.02 16.48 -6.51
CA TYR A 38 33.33 15.84 -6.50
C TYR A 38 33.32 14.54 -5.69
N ASP A 39 32.69 14.54 -4.52
CA ASP A 39 32.60 13.36 -3.66
C ASP A 39 31.72 12.27 -4.28
N ILE A 40 30.59 12.65 -4.90
CA ILE A 40 29.71 11.73 -5.65
C ILE A 40 30.47 11.11 -6.83
N THR A 41 31.21 11.93 -7.59
CA THR A 41 32.00 11.44 -8.74
C THR A 41 33.13 10.51 -8.28
N ARG A 42 33.81 10.84 -7.18
CA ARG A 42 34.86 10.00 -6.59
C ARG A 42 34.30 8.64 -6.15
N GLN A 43 33.12 8.62 -5.55
CA GLN A 43 32.45 7.39 -5.13
C GLN A 43 32.00 6.57 -6.35
N GLY A 44 31.49 7.21 -7.40
CA GLY A 44 31.15 6.54 -8.67
C GLY A 44 32.36 5.92 -9.37
N VAL A 45 33.47 6.66 -9.50
CA VAL A 45 34.70 6.18 -10.14
C VAL A 45 35.34 5.04 -9.34
N SER A 46 35.35 5.13 -8.00
CA SER A 46 35.87 4.05 -7.15
C SER A 46 35.01 2.78 -7.21
N ALA A 47 33.68 2.90 -7.19
CA ALA A 47 32.76 1.77 -7.37
C ALA A 47 32.92 1.12 -8.75
N PHE A 48 33.12 1.92 -9.81
CA PHE A 48 33.36 1.44 -11.17
C PHE A 48 34.67 0.66 -11.29
N ILE A 49 35.77 1.20 -10.73
CA ILE A 49 37.08 0.51 -10.71
C ILE A 49 36.99 -0.80 -9.91
N ALA A 50 36.28 -0.80 -8.78
CA ALA A 50 36.06 -2.01 -7.98
C ALA A 50 35.25 -3.08 -8.74
N ALA A 51 34.23 -2.68 -9.50
CA ALA A 51 33.45 -3.58 -10.36
C ALA A 51 34.29 -4.14 -11.52
N MET A 52 35.15 -3.31 -12.13
CA MET A 52 36.09 -3.76 -13.17
C MET A 52 37.09 -4.80 -12.65
N LEU A 53 37.62 -4.62 -11.45
CA LEU A 53 38.58 -5.55 -10.83
C LEU A 53 37.96 -6.93 -10.51
N GLN A 54 36.63 -7.02 -10.43
CA GLN A 54 35.90 -8.28 -10.21
C GLN A 54 35.57 -9.02 -11.51
N GLY A 55 35.68 -8.37 -12.68
CA GLY A 55 35.47 -8.98 -13.99
C GLY A 55 36.78 -9.43 -14.64
N ASP A 56 36.83 -10.65 -15.18
CA ASP A 56 38.03 -11.26 -15.79
C ASP A 56 38.51 -10.60 -17.11
N SER A 57 37.94 -9.47 -17.53
CA SER A 57 38.20 -8.85 -18.83
C SER A 57 39.37 -7.85 -18.75
N SER A 58 40.60 -8.36 -18.69
CA SER A 58 41.80 -7.53 -18.49
C SER A 58 42.37 -6.85 -19.75
N ALA A 59 41.62 -6.72 -20.86
CA ALA A 59 42.27 -6.35 -22.14
C ALA A 59 41.46 -5.53 -23.17
N GLU A 60 40.22 -5.11 -22.92
CA GLU A 60 39.48 -4.27 -23.88
C GLU A 60 39.33 -2.81 -23.43
N PRO A 61 39.46 -1.82 -24.34
CA PRO A 61 39.19 -0.43 -24.03
C PRO A 61 37.73 -0.26 -23.60
N ILE A 62 37.53 0.41 -22.48
CA ILE A 62 36.22 0.62 -21.86
C ILE A 62 35.32 1.35 -22.86
N ASN A 63 34.34 0.63 -23.40
CA ASN A 63 33.32 1.16 -24.28
C ASN A 63 32.14 1.65 -23.43
N ILE A 64 31.42 2.68 -23.91
CA ILE A 64 30.15 3.11 -23.33
C ILE A 64 29.20 1.90 -23.18
N LEU A 65 29.26 0.95 -24.11
CA LEU A 65 28.52 -0.31 -24.07
C LEU A 65 28.79 -1.16 -22.82
N ALA A 66 30.01 -1.14 -22.26
CA ALA A 66 30.34 -1.87 -21.03
C ALA A 66 29.75 -1.19 -19.79
N VAL A 67 29.69 0.15 -19.79
CA VAL A 67 29.03 0.92 -18.72
C VAL A 67 27.52 0.70 -18.77
N ASP A 68 26.92 0.74 -19.96
CA ASP A 68 25.50 0.44 -20.16
C ASP A 68 25.15 -0.98 -19.71
N ALA A 69 26.03 -1.96 -19.95
CA ALA A 69 25.86 -3.32 -19.47
C ALA A 69 25.92 -3.43 -17.93
N MET A 70 26.79 -2.65 -17.27
CA MET A 70 26.83 -2.58 -15.80
C MET A 70 25.59 -1.92 -15.22
N ILE A 71 25.10 -0.84 -15.84
CA ILE A 71 23.86 -0.17 -15.44
C ILE A 71 22.67 -1.14 -15.59
N ALA A 72 22.58 -1.85 -16.72
CA ALA A 72 21.53 -2.83 -16.95
C ALA A 72 21.54 -3.98 -15.92
N ASP A 73 22.71 -4.43 -15.46
CA ASP A 73 22.80 -5.43 -14.38
C ASP A 73 22.34 -4.86 -13.03
N ILE A 74 22.70 -3.62 -12.71
CA ILE A 74 22.21 -2.93 -11.49
C ILE A 74 20.70 -2.75 -11.54
N ASP A 75 20.15 -2.32 -12.67
CA ASP A 75 18.71 -2.16 -12.88
C ASP A 75 18.02 -3.52 -12.75
N ALA A 76 18.55 -4.58 -13.37
CA ALA A 76 17.98 -5.93 -13.24
C ALA A 76 18.01 -6.47 -11.81
N ARG A 77 19.03 -6.11 -10.99
CA ARG A 77 19.07 -6.46 -9.56
C ARG A 77 18.06 -5.64 -8.76
N THR A 78 17.98 -4.34 -9.04
CA THR A 78 17.07 -3.42 -8.34
C THR A 78 15.62 -3.73 -8.66
N SER A 79 15.28 -3.97 -9.93
CA SER A 79 13.95 -4.42 -10.37
C SER A 79 13.55 -5.71 -9.70
N ARG A 80 14.42 -6.73 -9.63
CA ARG A 80 14.11 -7.98 -8.93
C ARG A 80 13.81 -7.76 -7.43
N GLN A 81 14.58 -6.90 -6.78
CA GLN A 81 14.36 -6.57 -5.38
C GLN A 81 13.05 -5.80 -5.19
N MET A 82 12.78 -4.84 -6.07
CA MET A 82 11.57 -4.01 -6.03
C MET A 82 10.34 -4.85 -6.34
N ASP A 83 10.42 -5.77 -7.30
CA ASP A 83 9.37 -6.73 -7.62
C ASP A 83 9.03 -7.59 -6.40
N ALA A 84 10.03 -8.09 -5.68
CA ALA A 84 9.80 -8.87 -4.47
C ALA A 84 9.08 -8.06 -3.37
N ILE A 85 9.39 -6.76 -3.25
CA ILE A 85 8.77 -5.88 -2.25
C ILE A 85 7.33 -5.52 -2.65
N ILE A 86 7.11 -5.12 -3.90
CA ILE A 86 5.79 -4.68 -4.39
C ILE A 86 4.82 -5.86 -4.51
N HIS A 87 5.31 -7.06 -4.82
CA HIS A 87 4.47 -8.26 -4.91
C HIS A 87 4.28 -9.00 -3.57
N ALA A 88 4.78 -8.44 -2.46
CA ALA A 88 4.48 -8.97 -1.14
C ALA A 88 2.97 -8.81 -0.85
N PRO A 89 2.27 -9.86 -0.37
CA PRO A 89 0.81 -9.85 -0.20
C PRO A 89 0.35 -8.75 0.76
N GLU A 90 1.09 -8.55 1.86
CA GLU A 90 0.81 -7.50 2.86
C GLU A 90 0.88 -6.09 2.24
N PHE A 91 1.85 -5.87 1.34
CA PHE A 91 2.02 -4.59 0.65
C PHE A 91 0.89 -4.38 -0.37
N GLN A 92 0.56 -5.40 -1.15
CA GLN A 92 -0.52 -5.32 -2.14
C GLN A 92 -1.88 -5.05 -1.51
N GLU A 93 -2.18 -5.65 -0.35
CA GLU A 93 -3.42 -5.41 0.38
C GLU A 93 -3.52 -3.96 0.86
N LEU A 94 -2.45 -3.46 1.50
CA LEU A 94 -2.39 -2.07 1.96
C LEU A 94 -2.43 -1.08 0.79
N GLU A 95 -1.69 -1.36 -0.28
CA GLU A 95 -1.65 -0.53 -1.48
C GLU A 95 -3.03 -0.49 -2.16
N SER A 96 -3.71 -1.62 -2.29
CA SER A 96 -5.06 -1.71 -2.84
C SER A 96 -6.05 -0.88 -2.02
N LEU A 97 -5.98 -0.96 -0.68
CA LEU A 97 -6.81 -0.16 0.22
C LEU A 97 -6.54 1.34 0.04
N LEU A 98 -5.28 1.76 0.03
CA LEU A 98 -4.94 3.17 -0.10
C LEU A 98 -5.27 3.72 -1.50
N ARG A 99 -5.06 2.94 -2.56
CA ARG A 99 -5.41 3.31 -3.93
C ARG A 99 -6.91 3.41 -4.14
N SER A 100 -7.69 2.49 -3.58
CA SER A 100 -9.16 2.54 -3.65
C SER A 100 -9.73 3.73 -2.86
N LEU A 101 -9.18 4.02 -1.67
CA LEU A 101 -9.54 5.22 -0.91
C LEU A 101 -9.18 6.50 -1.67
N LYS A 102 -7.99 6.55 -2.28
CA LYS A 102 -7.58 7.67 -3.13
C LYS A 102 -8.55 7.86 -4.29
N LEU A 103 -8.95 6.78 -4.97
CA LEU A 103 -9.93 6.84 -6.05
C LEU A 103 -11.28 7.37 -5.56
N LEU A 104 -11.75 6.93 -4.38
CA LEU A 104 -13.00 7.40 -3.79
C LEU A 104 -12.94 8.91 -3.53
N VAL A 105 -11.85 9.40 -2.92
CA VAL A 105 -11.67 10.82 -2.59
C VAL A 105 -11.50 11.67 -3.86
N GLU A 106 -10.76 11.19 -4.86
CA GLU A 106 -10.58 11.91 -6.13
C GLU A 106 -11.88 12.02 -6.96
N ARG A 107 -12.79 11.05 -6.81
CA ARG A 107 -14.08 11.04 -7.50
C ARG A 107 -15.19 11.74 -6.71
N ALA A 108 -15.06 11.86 -5.40
CA ALA A 108 -15.97 12.62 -4.57
C ALA A 108 -15.68 14.12 -4.71
N ASP A 109 -16.61 14.89 -5.29
CA ASP A 109 -16.46 16.34 -5.33
C ASP A 109 -16.72 16.94 -3.93
N THR A 110 -15.64 17.28 -3.22
CA THR A 110 -15.72 17.87 -1.88
C THR A 110 -16.38 19.26 -1.86
N ARG A 111 -16.59 19.89 -3.03
CA ARG A 111 -17.30 21.17 -3.13
C ARG A 111 -18.82 21.00 -2.98
N GLU A 112 -19.32 19.81 -3.24
CA GLU A 112 -20.74 19.44 -3.17
C GLU A 112 -21.15 18.95 -1.77
N ASN A 113 -20.47 19.41 -0.71
CA ASN A 113 -20.72 19.05 0.69
C ASN A 113 -20.64 17.53 0.98
N ILE A 114 -19.75 16.82 0.28
CA ILE A 114 -19.47 15.40 0.54
C ILE A 114 -18.37 15.32 1.60
N LYS A 115 -18.67 14.64 2.70
CA LYS A 115 -17.71 14.33 3.76
C LYS A 115 -17.46 12.83 3.82
N VAL A 116 -16.19 12.45 3.81
CA VAL A 116 -15.76 11.06 3.92
C VAL A 116 -15.12 10.86 5.27
N HIS A 117 -15.68 9.95 6.07
CA HIS A 117 -15.13 9.54 7.35
C HIS A 117 -14.41 8.21 7.19
N PHE A 118 -13.20 8.11 7.74
CA PHE A 118 -12.40 6.89 7.72
C PHE A 118 -12.37 6.26 9.11
N LEU A 119 -12.64 4.96 9.16
CA LEU A 119 -12.56 4.15 10.37
C LEU A 119 -11.68 2.94 10.07
N ASN A 120 -10.56 2.82 10.76
CA ASN A 120 -9.66 1.68 10.62
C ASN A 120 -10.08 0.57 11.59
N VAL A 121 -10.60 -0.52 11.06
CA VAL A 121 -11.05 -1.69 11.85
C VAL A 121 -10.85 -2.94 10.99
N THR A 122 -10.36 -4.02 11.61
CA THR A 122 -10.27 -5.33 10.96
C THR A 122 -11.59 -6.09 11.06
N GLN A 123 -11.81 -7.07 10.18
CA GLN A 123 -13.04 -7.87 10.18
C GLN A 123 -13.24 -8.64 11.51
N GLU A 124 -12.15 -9.12 12.11
CA GLU A 124 -12.14 -9.85 13.38
C GLU A 124 -12.50 -8.91 14.54
N GLU A 125 -11.86 -7.74 14.64
CA GLU A 125 -12.17 -6.75 15.67
C GLU A 125 -13.63 -6.27 15.60
N LEU A 126 -14.18 -6.13 14.39
CA LEU A 126 -15.57 -5.72 14.22
C LEU A 126 -16.54 -6.81 14.73
N LEU A 127 -16.24 -8.08 14.46
CA LEU A 127 -17.05 -9.18 14.97
C LEU A 127 -16.94 -9.28 16.50
N ASP A 128 -15.73 -9.16 17.04
CA ASP A 128 -15.48 -9.19 18.48
C ASP A 128 -16.20 -8.04 19.21
N ASP A 129 -16.25 -6.84 18.63
CA ASP A 129 -17.03 -5.71 19.18
C ASP A 129 -18.53 -6.05 19.31
N PHE A 130 -19.10 -6.71 18.30
CA PHE A 130 -20.50 -7.15 18.35
C PHE A 130 -20.74 -8.30 19.33
N GLU A 131 -19.75 -9.18 19.53
CA GLU A 131 -19.86 -10.29 20.48
C GLU A 131 -19.66 -9.85 21.94
N PHE A 132 -18.83 -8.83 22.16
CA PHE A 132 -18.56 -8.27 23.47
C PHE A 132 -19.74 -7.42 23.97
N ALA A 133 -20.44 -6.74 23.06
CA ALA A 133 -21.59 -5.92 23.41
C ALA A 133 -22.81 -6.79 23.81
N PRO A 134 -23.46 -6.52 24.97
CA PRO A 134 -24.68 -7.25 25.35
C PRO A 134 -25.84 -7.07 24.36
N GLU A 135 -25.88 -5.91 23.73
CA GLU A 135 -26.84 -5.55 22.68
C GLU A 135 -26.13 -4.79 21.56
N ILE A 136 -26.64 -4.94 20.34
CA ILE A 136 -26.07 -4.31 19.14
C ILE A 136 -26.02 -2.78 19.25
N THR A 137 -27.00 -2.18 19.94
CA THR A 137 -27.09 -0.74 20.20
C THR A 137 -25.96 -0.20 21.11
N GLN A 138 -25.22 -1.09 21.77
CA GLN A 138 -24.14 -0.74 22.68
C GLN A 138 -22.75 -0.94 22.06
N SER A 139 -22.67 -1.50 20.85
CA SER A 139 -21.40 -1.74 20.15
C SER A 139 -20.71 -0.43 19.76
N ALA A 140 -19.38 -0.47 19.58
CA ALA A 140 -18.61 0.67 19.10
C ALA A 140 -19.04 1.06 17.68
N TYR A 141 -19.30 0.08 16.82
CA TYR A 141 -19.77 0.35 15.46
C TYR A 141 -21.11 1.11 15.44
N TYR A 142 -22.07 0.74 16.30
CA TYR A 142 -23.34 1.46 16.40
C TYR A 142 -23.14 2.92 16.83
N LYS A 143 -22.20 3.19 17.74
CA LYS A 143 -21.90 4.55 18.18
C LYS A 143 -21.38 5.42 17.02
N HIS A 144 -20.54 4.86 16.16
CA HIS A 144 -19.97 5.59 15.02
C HIS A 144 -20.94 5.79 13.85
N VAL A 145 -21.83 4.83 13.60
CA VAL A 145 -22.77 4.93 12.46
C VAL A 145 -24.06 5.64 12.86
N TYR A 146 -24.61 5.33 14.04
CA TYR A 146 -25.86 5.88 14.52
C TYR A 146 -25.65 7.05 15.47
N SER A 147 -25.00 6.83 16.62
CA SER A 147 -25.03 7.81 17.72
C SER A 147 -24.30 9.12 17.42
N SER A 148 -23.15 9.09 16.73
CA SER A 148 -22.37 10.31 16.43
C SER A 148 -22.96 11.17 15.33
N GLY A 149 -23.80 10.58 14.46
CA GLY A 149 -24.42 11.27 13.34
C GLY A 149 -25.92 11.40 13.54
N TYR A 150 -26.66 10.35 13.19
CA TYR A 150 -28.12 10.33 13.18
C TYR A 150 -28.76 10.56 14.56
N GLY A 151 -28.17 9.99 15.62
CA GLY A 151 -28.68 10.10 16.99
C GLY A 151 -28.32 11.40 17.70
N GLN A 152 -27.47 12.26 17.11
CA GLN A 152 -27.00 13.49 17.73
C GLN A 152 -27.79 14.70 17.22
N PHE A 153 -28.24 15.57 18.12
CA PHE A 153 -28.93 16.80 17.72
C PHE A 153 -27.98 17.72 16.93
N GLY A 154 -28.34 18.01 15.67
CA GLY A 154 -27.49 18.78 14.76
C GLY A 154 -26.28 18.01 14.22
N GLY A 155 -26.24 16.69 14.40
CA GLY A 155 -25.23 15.82 13.80
C GLY A 155 -25.46 15.60 12.30
N GLU A 156 -24.42 15.16 11.61
CA GLU A 156 -24.48 14.81 10.19
C GLU A 156 -24.68 13.29 10.07
N PRO A 157 -25.79 12.81 9.50
CA PRO A 157 -26.05 11.38 9.41
C PRO A 157 -25.13 10.71 8.38
N VAL A 158 -24.75 9.46 8.65
CA VAL A 158 -23.94 8.66 7.73
C VAL A 158 -24.82 8.17 6.58
N ALA A 159 -24.58 8.65 5.37
CA ALA A 159 -25.41 8.32 4.20
C ALA A 159 -25.26 6.87 3.74
N ALA A 160 -24.04 6.35 3.73
CA ALA A 160 -23.73 4.96 3.39
C ALA A 160 -22.42 4.55 4.08
N VAL A 161 -22.26 3.27 4.35
CA VAL A 161 -21.03 2.69 4.89
C VAL A 161 -20.39 1.82 3.84
N ILE A 162 -19.10 2.04 3.57
CA ILE A 162 -18.32 1.22 2.63
C ILE A 162 -17.37 0.35 3.45
N GLY A 163 -17.59 -0.95 3.46
CA GLY A 163 -16.71 -1.93 4.08
C GLY A 163 -15.71 -2.47 3.06
N ASN A 164 -14.42 -2.18 3.26
CA ASN A 164 -13.35 -2.79 2.47
C ASN A 164 -13.01 -4.19 3.00
N PHE A 165 -13.98 -5.10 2.92
CA PHE A 165 -13.87 -6.50 3.34
C PHE A 165 -14.22 -7.43 2.17
N ALA A 166 -13.68 -8.64 2.23
CA ALA A 166 -13.94 -9.70 1.26
C ALA A 166 -14.68 -10.85 1.95
N PHE A 167 -16.01 -10.74 2.03
CA PHE A 167 -16.83 -11.72 2.75
C PHE A 167 -16.84 -13.08 2.07
N LYS A 168 -16.70 -14.13 2.88
CA LYS A 168 -16.77 -15.55 2.50
C LYS A 168 -18.06 -16.17 3.01
N ASN A 169 -18.43 -17.35 2.53
CA ASN A 169 -19.57 -18.11 3.07
C ASN A 169 -19.20 -18.88 4.34
N THR A 170 -18.65 -18.18 5.34
CA THR A 170 -18.27 -18.74 6.64
C THR A 170 -19.27 -18.34 7.71
N THR A 171 -19.28 -19.04 8.85
CA THR A 171 -20.19 -18.71 9.96
C THR A 171 -19.90 -17.32 10.57
N PRO A 172 -18.63 -16.94 10.84
CA PRO A 172 -18.29 -15.61 11.35
C PRO A 172 -18.76 -14.49 10.43
N ASP A 173 -18.52 -14.63 9.12
CA ASP A 173 -18.86 -13.61 8.11
C ASP A 173 -20.36 -13.41 7.98
N MET A 174 -21.13 -14.49 7.95
CA MET A 174 -22.61 -14.41 7.90
C MET A 174 -23.18 -13.81 9.18
N LYS A 175 -22.55 -14.08 10.34
CA LYS A 175 -22.94 -13.49 11.63
C LYS A 175 -22.64 -11.99 11.65
N LEU A 176 -21.46 -11.59 11.19
CA LEU A 176 -21.06 -10.20 11.06
C LEU A 176 -21.99 -9.42 10.12
N LEU A 177 -22.28 -9.95 8.93
CA LEU A 177 -23.21 -9.33 7.99
C LEU A 177 -24.61 -9.16 8.59
N LYS A 178 -25.08 -10.12 9.39
CA LYS A 178 -26.35 -10.02 10.09
C LYS A 178 -26.33 -8.85 11.09
N TYR A 179 -25.30 -8.72 11.91
CA TYR A 179 -25.19 -7.59 12.85
C TYR A 179 -25.09 -6.24 12.15
N ILE A 180 -24.28 -6.17 11.09
CA ILE A 180 -24.15 -4.95 10.28
C ILE A 180 -25.50 -4.58 9.65
N SER A 181 -26.25 -5.54 9.10
CA SER A 181 -27.58 -5.26 8.52
C SER A 181 -28.54 -4.64 9.53
N GLN A 182 -28.48 -5.07 10.79
CA GLN A 182 -29.34 -4.56 11.86
C GLN A 182 -28.96 -3.11 12.21
N VAL A 183 -27.67 -2.81 12.35
CA VAL A 183 -27.20 -1.43 12.58
C VAL A 183 -27.53 -0.52 11.39
N SER A 184 -27.30 -1.00 10.18
CA SER A 184 -27.61 -0.29 8.94
C SER A 184 -29.11 0.02 8.80
N ALA A 185 -29.98 -0.92 9.17
CA ALA A 185 -31.42 -0.70 9.20
C ALA A 185 -31.82 0.35 10.23
N MET A 186 -31.22 0.34 11.43
CA MET A 186 -31.47 1.33 12.48
C MET A 186 -30.99 2.74 12.08
N ALA A 187 -29.84 2.84 11.41
CA ALA A 187 -29.26 4.11 10.98
C ALA A 187 -29.75 4.59 9.60
N HIS A 188 -30.58 3.79 8.92
CA HIS A 188 -30.99 4.00 7.52
C HIS A 188 -29.80 4.23 6.56
N SER A 189 -28.67 3.56 6.84
CA SER A 189 -27.42 3.71 6.11
C SER A 189 -27.04 2.38 5.46
N PRO A 190 -27.17 2.22 4.13
CA PRO A 190 -26.80 0.98 3.47
C PRO A 190 -25.31 0.70 3.63
N PHE A 191 -24.99 -0.56 3.91
CA PHE A 191 -23.63 -1.08 3.97
C PHE A 191 -23.28 -1.76 2.65
N LEU A 192 -22.21 -1.28 2.02
CA LEU A 192 -21.70 -1.77 0.75
C LEU A 192 -20.35 -2.44 0.97
N SER A 193 -20.18 -3.66 0.49
CA SER A 193 -18.91 -4.38 0.58
C SER A 193 -18.73 -5.35 -0.57
N SER A 194 -17.66 -6.15 -0.54
CA SER A 194 -17.35 -7.14 -1.56
C SER A 194 -17.42 -8.56 -1.02
N VAL A 195 -17.64 -9.53 -1.91
CA VAL A 195 -17.49 -10.96 -1.60
C VAL A 195 -16.16 -11.47 -2.16
N SER A 196 -15.62 -12.52 -1.55
CA SER A 196 -14.46 -13.25 -2.07
C SER A 196 -14.86 -14.24 -3.17
N SER A 197 -13.92 -14.68 -4.02
CA SER A 197 -14.14 -15.77 -4.98
C SER A 197 -14.58 -17.05 -4.29
N GLU A 198 -14.05 -17.29 -3.08
CA GLU A 198 -14.42 -18.42 -2.22
C GLU A 198 -15.92 -18.40 -1.85
N PHE A 199 -16.57 -17.24 -1.90
CA PHE A 199 -18.02 -17.15 -1.67
C PHE A 199 -18.81 -17.93 -2.71
N PHE A 200 -18.31 -18.06 -3.93
CA PHE A 200 -18.90 -18.87 -5.00
C PHE A 200 -18.36 -20.31 -5.04
N GLY A 201 -17.47 -20.68 -4.10
CA GLY A 201 -16.74 -21.94 -4.14
C GLY A 201 -15.65 -21.98 -5.22
N LEU A 202 -15.15 -20.81 -5.63
CA LEU A 202 -14.08 -20.67 -6.62
C LEU A 202 -12.76 -20.27 -5.95
N ASP A 203 -11.65 -20.81 -6.44
CA ASP A 203 -10.31 -20.39 -6.00
C ASP A 203 -9.90 -19.06 -6.67
N SER A 204 -10.43 -18.78 -7.86
CA SER A 204 -10.14 -17.56 -8.62
C SER A 204 -11.36 -16.97 -9.32
N TRP A 205 -11.42 -15.65 -9.41
CA TRP A 205 -12.41 -14.93 -10.22
C TRP A 205 -12.36 -15.27 -11.72
N THR A 206 -11.23 -15.80 -12.20
CA THR A 206 -11.08 -16.23 -13.60
C THR A 206 -11.98 -17.41 -13.97
N GLU A 207 -12.43 -18.19 -12.99
CA GLU A 207 -13.30 -19.36 -13.18
C GLU A 207 -14.79 -18.99 -13.22
N LEU A 208 -15.14 -17.75 -12.86
CA LEU A 208 -16.52 -17.27 -12.82
C LEU A 208 -17.29 -17.50 -14.14
N PRO A 209 -16.72 -17.25 -15.34
CA PRO A 209 -17.40 -17.53 -16.61
C PRO A 209 -17.71 -19.01 -16.85
N GLY A 210 -17.06 -19.93 -16.13
CA GLY A 210 -17.29 -21.37 -16.23
C GLY A 210 -18.57 -21.83 -15.53
N ILE A 211 -19.15 -21.00 -14.65
CA ILE A 211 -20.40 -21.32 -13.95
C ILE A 211 -21.58 -21.06 -14.87
N LYS A 212 -22.28 -22.13 -15.26
CA LYS A 212 -23.49 -22.04 -16.10
C LYS A 212 -24.69 -21.43 -15.36
N GLU A 213 -24.87 -21.81 -14.09
CA GLU A 213 -26.00 -21.37 -13.26
C GLU A 213 -25.52 -21.01 -11.85
N PRO A 214 -25.22 -19.72 -11.59
CA PRO A 214 -24.77 -19.29 -10.26
C PRO A 214 -25.86 -19.44 -9.19
N GLY A 215 -27.14 -19.43 -9.57
CA GLY A 215 -28.26 -19.62 -8.65
C GLY A 215 -28.23 -20.98 -7.93
N ALA A 216 -27.88 -22.05 -8.64
CA ALA A 216 -27.84 -23.40 -8.10
C ALA A 216 -26.80 -23.56 -6.96
N ILE A 217 -25.72 -22.78 -6.99
CA ILE A 217 -24.70 -22.79 -5.94
C ILE A 217 -25.30 -22.37 -4.60
N PHE A 218 -26.16 -21.35 -4.60
CA PHE A 218 -26.76 -20.79 -3.38
C PHE A 218 -27.89 -21.65 -2.78
N GLU A 219 -28.38 -22.64 -3.51
CA GLU A 219 -29.38 -23.59 -3.01
C GLU A 219 -28.74 -24.68 -2.12
N GLY A 220 -27.43 -24.88 -2.24
CA GLY A 220 -26.68 -25.85 -1.47
C GLY A 220 -26.84 -25.69 0.06
N PRO A 221 -26.64 -26.76 0.84
CA PRO A 221 -26.77 -26.73 2.30
C PRO A 221 -25.77 -25.79 2.98
N ALA A 222 -24.59 -25.59 2.37
CA ALA A 222 -23.57 -24.66 2.84
C ALA A 222 -24.06 -23.20 2.88
N TYR A 223 -25.03 -22.83 2.04
CA TYR A 223 -25.57 -21.47 1.95
C TYR A 223 -26.88 -21.29 2.73
N SER A 224 -27.22 -22.21 3.62
CA SER A 224 -28.41 -22.09 4.48
C SER A 224 -28.43 -20.78 5.28
N ARG A 225 -27.29 -20.38 5.85
CA ARG A 225 -27.14 -19.10 6.59
C ARG A 225 -27.28 -17.89 5.68
N TRP A 226 -26.66 -17.95 4.50
CA TRP A 226 -26.78 -16.90 3.48
C TRP A 226 -28.23 -16.70 3.03
N ARG A 227 -28.97 -17.80 2.78
CA ARG A 227 -30.40 -17.73 2.46
C ARG A 227 -31.20 -17.14 3.62
N ALA A 228 -30.95 -17.57 4.85
CA ALA A 228 -31.60 -16.99 6.03
C ALA A 228 -31.31 -15.49 6.18
N LEU A 229 -30.09 -15.04 5.86
CA LEU A 229 -29.74 -13.62 5.83
C LEU A 229 -30.55 -12.87 4.77
N ARG A 230 -30.66 -13.41 3.54
CA ARG A 230 -31.42 -12.79 2.44
C ARG A 230 -32.92 -12.68 2.71
N GLU A 231 -33.49 -13.63 3.45
CA GLU A 231 -34.90 -13.57 3.86
C GLU A 231 -35.16 -12.59 5.02
N SER A 232 -34.11 -12.14 5.70
CA SER A 232 -34.23 -11.13 6.78
C SER A 232 -34.63 -9.77 6.20
N GLU A 233 -35.50 -9.05 6.90
CA GLU A 233 -35.93 -7.70 6.48
C GLU A 233 -34.78 -6.70 6.45
N ASP A 234 -33.84 -6.83 7.40
CA ASP A 234 -32.68 -5.96 7.54
C ASP A 234 -31.71 -6.08 6.35
N SER A 235 -31.77 -7.17 5.59
CA SER A 235 -30.87 -7.43 4.45
C SER A 235 -31.03 -6.43 3.30
N ARG A 236 -32.13 -5.67 3.27
CA ARG A 236 -32.36 -4.59 2.29
C ARG A 236 -31.29 -3.50 2.34
N TYR A 237 -30.63 -3.33 3.47
CA TYR A 237 -29.55 -2.37 3.65
C TYR A 237 -28.17 -2.96 3.36
N LEU A 238 -28.05 -4.21 2.93
CA LEU A 238 -26.79 -4.81 2.53
C LEU A 238 -26.65 -4.83 1.01
N GLY A 239 -25.53 -4.30 0.51
CA GLY A 239 -25.09 -4.45 -0.87
C GLY A 239 -23.75 -5.17 -0.94
N LEU A 240 -23.72 -6.34 -1.57
CA LEU A 240 -22.47 -7.07 -1.82
C LEU A 240 -22.11 -7.00 -3.31
N THR A 241 -20.87 -6.62 -3.59
CA THR A 241 -20.35 -6.40 -4.94
C THR A 241 -19.32 -7.47 -5.32
N ALA A 242 -19.29 -7.82 -6.61
CA ALA A 242 -18.35 -8.76 -7.21
C ALA A 242 -18.32 -8.57 -8.73
N PRO A 243 -17.21 -8.87 -9.44
CA PRO A 243 -15.84 -9.11 -8.94
C PRO A 243 -15.09 -7.80 -8.63
N PRO A 244 -13.92 -7.85 -7.95
CA PRO A 244 -13.11 -6.65 -7.69
C PRO A 244 -12.63 -6.01 -9.00
N VAL A 245 -12.64 -4.68 -9.03
CA VAL A 245 -12.11 -3.91 -10.17
C VAL A 245 -10.60 -3.76 -10.01
N PRO A 246 -9.80 -3.98 -11.07
CA PRO A 246 -8.36 -3.76 -11.02
C PRO A 246 -8.03 -2.32 -10.60
N ALA A 247 -7.27 -2.18 -9.52
CA ALA A 247 -6.80 -0.89 -9.04
C ALA A 247 -5.59 -0.43 -9.87
N ALA A 248 -5.87 0.30 -10.96
CA ALA A 248 -4.90 0.91 -11.88
C ALA A 248 -4.09 -0.08 -12.76
N PRO A 249 -3.64 0.36 -13.97
CA PRO A 249 -2.74 -0.45 -14.79
C PRO A 249 -1.38 -0.62 -14.10
N PRO A 250 -0.68 -1.75 -14.33
CA PRO A 250 0.68 -1.93 -13.84
C PRO A 250 1.55 -0.77 -14.34
N LEU A 251 2.50 -0.34 -13.51
CA LEU A 251 3.50 0.65 -13.94
C LEU A 251 4.23 0.05 -15.14
N LEU A 252 3.92 0.57 -16.33
CA LEU A 252 4.63 0.22 -17.56
C LEU A 252 6.08 0.67 -17.38
N THR A 253 6.97 -0.25 -17.04
CA THR A 253 8.41 -0.05 -17.18
C THR A 253 8.72 -0.10 -18.67
N GLY A 254 8.89 1.08 -19.28
CA GLY A 254 9.54 1.26 -20.58
C GLY A 254 11.04 1.42 -20.42
#